data_AF-A0A538FNS8-F1
#
_entry.id   AF-A0A538FNS8-F1
#
_cell.length_a   1.000
_cell.length_b   1.000
_cell.length_c   1.000
_cell.angle_alpha   90.00
_cell.angle_beta   90.00
_cell.angle_gamma   90.00
#
_symmetry.space_group_name_H-M   'P 1'
#
loop_
_entity.id
_entity.type
_entity.pdbx_description
1 polymer ?
#
loop_
_entity_poly.entity_id
_entity_poly.type
_entity_poly.pdbx_seq_one_letter_code
_entity_poly.pdbx_strand_id
1 'polypeptide(L)'
;MGGLAVVLIAVLATRPSSEAVQARSPLLGKSAPDVVATDMDGHQVTLKSLRGRFLLVNFFASWCVPCQHEHPQLAAFNQHHQAAGDASVLGVVFEDDAASVRRFVAEQGVNWPMV
;
A
#
# COMPACT_ATOMS: atom_id res chain seq x y z
N MET A 1 22.90 16.52 32.76
CA MET A 1 22.18 15.35 32.18
C MET A 1 20.68 15.36 32.45
N GLY A 2 20.17 15.97 33.54
CA GLY A 2 18.72 15.98 33.84
C GLY A 2 17.84 16.89 32.97
N GLY A 3 18.36 18.03 32.49
CA GLY A 3 17.57 18.98 31.70
C GLY A 3 17.06 18.42 30.36
N LEU A 4 17.87 17.60 29.68
CA LEU A 4 17.48 16.98 28.41
C LEU A 4 16.33 15.97 28.61
N ALA A 5 16.35 15.21 29.71
CA ALA A 5 15.31 14.25 30.04
C ALA A 5 13.98 14.96 30.33
N VAL A 6 14.01 16.06 31.09
CA VAL A 6 12.81 16.86 31.39
C VAL A 6 12.20 17.46 30.12
N VAL A 7 13.05 17.97 29.21
CA VAL A 7 12.60 18.50 27.91
C VAL A 7 11.99 17.39 27.05
N LEU A 8 12.63 16.22 26.96
CA LEU A 8 12.10 15.08 26.21
C LEU A 8 10.76 14.59 26.77
N ILE A 9 10.63 14.48 28.08
CA ILE A 9 9.39 14.09 28.75
C ILE A 9 8.30 15.12 28.48
N ALA A 10 8.59 16.42 28.61
CA ALA A 10 7.64 17.48 28.32
C ALA A 10 7.16 17.42 26.87
N VAL A 11 8.10 17.25 25.92
CA VAL A 11 7.78 17.14 24.49
C VAL A 11 6.92 15.91 24.20
N LEU A 12 7.22 14.75 24.80
CA LEU A 12 6.45 13.53 24.58
C LEU A 12 5.06 13.59 25.23
N ALA A 13 4.94 14.21 26.40
CA ALA A 13 3.69 14.35 27.13
C ALA A 13 2.70 15.34 26.46
N THR A 14 3.19 16.33 25.72
CA THR A 14 2.35 17.31 25.01
C THR A 14 2.14 16.98 23.53
N ARG A 15 2.69 15.86 23.03
CA ARG A 15 2.40 15.44 21.66
C ARG A 15 0.92 15.07 21.59
N PRO A 16 0.15 15.65 20.65
CA PRO A 16 -1.20 15.16 20.41
C PRO A 16 -1.12 13.66 20.13
N SER A 17 -1.91 12.88 20.85
CA SER A 17 -2.16 11.48 20.49
C SER A 17 -2.53 11.44 19.02
N SER A 18 -2.07 10.43 18.28
CA SER A 18 -2.54 10.19 16.91
C SER A 18 -4.02 9.80 16.97
N GLU A 19 -4.90 10.77 17.19
CA GLU A 19 -6.30 10.64 16.83
C GLU A 19 -6.31 10.37 15.34
N ALA A 20 -6.97 9.26 14.97
CA ALA A 20 -7.15 8.90 13.58
C ALA A 20 -7.89 10.05 12.90
N VAL A 21 -7.16 10.88 12.15
CA VAL A 21 -7.75 11.82 11.20
C VAL A 21 -8.58 10.96 10.26
N GLN A 22 -9.90 10.98 10.45
CA GLN A 22 -10.79 10.28 9.55
C GLN A 22 -10.64 10.95 8.19
N ALA A 23 -9.96 10.27 7.27
CA ALA A 23 -9.64 10.79 5.96
C ALA A 23 -10.95 11.05 5.20
N ARG A 24 -11.42 12.31 5.20
CA ARG A 24 -12.44 12.77 4.26
C ARG A 24 -11.77 12.92 2.89
N SER A 25 -11.57 11.81 2.21
CA SER A 25 -11.00 11.82 0.86
C SER A 25 -12.01 12.43 -0.10
N PRO A 26 -11.61 13.42 -0.93
CA PRO A 26 -12.49 14.02 -1.94
C PRO A 26 -12.88 13.02 -3.04
N LEU A 27 -12.24 11.83 -3.06
CA LEU A 27 -12.48 10.77 -4.05
C LEU A 27 -13.61 9.82 -3.63
N LEU A 28 -14.11 9.89 -2.39
CA LEU A 28 -15.18 9.01 -1.94
C LEU A 28 -16.46 9.21 -2.77
N GLY A 29 -17.01 8.10 -3.29
CA GLY A 29 -18.20 8.11 -4.15
C GLY A 29 -17.96 8.60 -5.58
N LYS A 30 -16.71 8.88 -5.96
CA LYS A 30 -16.33 9.20 -7.34
C LYS A 30 -15.82 7.95 -8.06
N SER A 31 -15.98 7.91 -9.38
CA SER A 31 -15.32 6.90 -10.20
C SER A 31 -13.80 7.04 -10.08
N ALA A 32 -13.10 5.91 -10.00
CA ALA A 32 -11.65 5.90 -10.11
C ALA A 32 -11.23 6.49 -11.48
N PRO A 33 -10.10 7.24 -11.53
CA PRO A 33 -9.60 7.77 -12.79
C PRO A 33 -9.26 6.66 -13.78
N ASP A 34 -9.27 6.97 -15.07
CA ASP A 34 -8.71 6.05 -16.06
C ASP A 34 -7.18 6.15 -15.99
N VAL A 35 -6.53 5.02 -15.73
CA VAL A 35 -5.07 4.90 -15.64
C VAL A 35 -4.62 3.78 -16.55
N VAL A 36 -3.53 4.04 -17.27
CA VAL A 36 -2.77 3.08 -18.06
C VAL A 36 -1.34 3.13 -17.55
N ALA A 37 -0.80 1.98 -17.20
CA ALA A 37 0.57 1.83 -16.71
C ALA A 37 1.22 0.59 -17.30
N THR A 38 2.53 0.49 -17.16
CA THR A 38 3.31 -0.71 -17.51
C THR A 38 3.73 -1.36 -16.22
N ASP A 39 3.44 -2.64 -16.04
CA ASP A 39 3.87 -3.38 -14.85
C ASP A 39 5.37 -3.70 -14.87
N MET A 40 5.85 -4.24 -13.76
CA MET A 40 7.24 -4.65 -13.59
C MET A 40 7.72 -5.74 -14.57
N ASP A 41 6.80 -6.45 -15.23
CA ASP A 41 7.12 -7.47 -16.24
C ASP A 41 6.98 -6.94 -17.68
N GLY A 42 6.67 -5.66 -17.84
CA GLY A 42 6.55 -4.99 -19.13
C GLY A 42 5.17 -5.11 -19.77
N HIS A 43 4.17 -5.66 -19.08
CA HIS A 43 2.81 -5.75 -19.59
C HIS A 43 2.04 -4.46 -19.32
N GLN A 44 1.16 -4.09 -20.26
CA GLN A 44 0.26 -2.96 -20.04
C GLN A 44 -0.88 -3.36 -19.10
N VAL A 45 -1.07 -2.56 -18.04
CA VAL A 45 -2.16 -2.68 -17.08
C VAL A 45 -3.07 -1.45 -17.21
N THR A 46 -4.38 -1.67 -17.27
CA THR A 46 -5.37 -0.60 -17.26
C THR A 46 -6.35 -0.79 -16.11
N LEU A 47 -6.79 0.28 -15.46
CA LEU A 47 -7.85 0.14 -14.43
C LEU A 47 -9.16 -0.36 -15.02
N LYS A 48 -9.40 -0.09 -16.32
CA LYS A 48 -10.58 -0.59 -17.04
C LYS A 48 -10.59 -2.12 -17.13
N SER A 49 -9.45 -2.76 -17.36
CA SER A 49 -9.36 -4.24 -17.44
C SER A 49 -9.50 -4.92 -16.07
N LEU A 50 -9.42 -4.17 -14.97
CA LEU A 50 -9.61 -4.66 -13.59
C LEU A 50 -11.02 -4.43 -13.04
N ARG A 51 -11.95 -3.87 -13.85
CA ARG A 51 -13.35 -3.66 -13.44
C ARG A 51 -14.13 -4.98 -13.34
N GLY A 52 -15.25 -4.95 -12.64
CA GLY A 52 -16.18 -6.09 -12.47
C GLY A 52 -16.01 -6.87 -11.16
N ARG A 53 -15.01 -6.50 -10.35
CA ARG A 53 -14.75 -7.00 -9.01
C ARG A 53 -14.21 -5.87 -8.13
N PHE A 54 -14.13 -6.07 -6.82
CA PHE A 54 -13.47 -5.11 -5.95
C PHE A 54 -11.99 -5.01 -6.31
N LEU A 55 -11.45 -3.79 -6.34
CA LEU A 55 -10.03 -3.55 -6.58
C LEU A 55 -9.44 -2.84 -5.36
N LEU A 56 -8.51 -3.50 -4.68
CA LEU A 56 -7.68 -2.91 -3.65
C LEU A 56 -6.41 -2.35 -4.30
N VAL A 57 -6.20 -1.05 -4.19
CA VAL A 57 -5.00 -0.37 -4.70
C VAL A 57 -4.06 -0.09 -3.54
N ASN A 58 -2.86 -0.65 -3.60
CA ASN A 58 -1.86 -0.55 -2.55
C ASN A 58 -0.70 0.35 -3.00
N PHE A 59 -0.56 1.52 -2.39
CA PHE A 59 0.60 2.39 -2.63
C PHE A 59 1.70 2.03 -1.63
N PHE A 60 2.86 1.59 -2.11
CA PHE A 60 3.92 1.09 -1.23
C PHE A 60 5.32 1.36 -1.77
N ALA A 61 6.29 1.11 -0.89
CA ALA A 61 7.69 1.00 -1.24
C ALA A 61 8.33 -0.14 -0.42
N SER A 62 9.39 -0.77 -0.92
CA SER A 62 10.14 -1.82 -0.23
C SER A 62 10.73 -1.34 1.10
N TRP A 63 11.10 -0.06 1.18
CA TRP A 63 11.65 0.57 2.38
C TRP A 63 10.58 1.03 3.39
N CYS A 64 9.28 0.94 3.04
CA CYS A 64 8.18 1.36 3.90
C CYS A 64 7.89 0.28 4.97
N VAL A 65 8.33 0.52 6.20
CA VAL A 65 8.12 -0.42 7.33
C VAL A 65 6.64 -0.76 7.55
N PRO A 66 5.67 0.19 7.55
CA PRO A 66 4.26 -0.16 7.63
C PRO A 66 3.81 -1.11 6.51
N CYS A 67 4.30 -0.87 5.30
CA CYS A 67 4.00 -1.70 4.14
C CYS A 67 4.56 -3.13 4.30
N GLN A 68 5.70 -3.30 4.95
CA GLN A 68 6.23 -4.64 5.26
C GLN A 68 5.32 -5.40 6.23
N HIS A 69 4.70 -4.70 7.19
CA HIS A 69 3.76 -5.30 8.13
C HIS A 69 2.39 -5.62 7.51
N GLU A 70 1.92 -4.84 6.53
CA GLU A 70 0.61 -5.03 5.90
C GLU A 70 0.63 -6.13 4.82
N HIS A 71 1.75 -6.30 4.10
CA HIS A 71 1.82 -7.19 2.93
C HIS A 71 1.45 -8.65 3.18
N PRO A 72 1.82 -9.28 4.32
CA PRO A 72 1.36 -10.64 4.62
C PRO A 72 -0.17 -10.75 4.69
N GLN A 73 -0.85 -9.71 5.17
CA GLN A 73 -2.31 -9.67 5.24
C GLN A 73 -2.92 -9.48 3.85
N LEU A 74 -2.30 -8.64 3.01
CA LEU A 74 -2.71 -8.48 1.62
C LEU A 74 -2.51 -9.75 0.79
N ALA A 75 -1.45 -10.53 1.09
CA ALA A 75 -1.22 -11.84 0.49
C ALA A 75 -2.37 -12.80 0.80
N ALA A 76 -2.76 -12.89 2.07
CA ALA A 76 -3.89 -13.71 2.50
C ALA A 76 -5.22 -13.24 1.88
N PHE A 77 -5.46 -11.93 1.86
CA PHE A 77 -6.63 -11.33 1.20
C PHE A 77 -6.69 -11.73 -0.28
N ASN A 78 -5.59 -11.51 -1.02
CA ASN A 78 -5.53 -11.81 -2.43
C ASN A 78 -5.74 -13.31 -2.71
N GLN A 79 -5.14 -14.21 -1.92
CA GLN A 79 -5.37 -15.65 -2.06
C GLN A 79 -6.84 -16.04 -1.84
N HIS A 80 -7.48 -15.49 -0.80
CA HIS A 80 -8.88 -15.77 -0.49
C HIS A 80 -9.83 -15.29 -1.60
N HIS A 81 -9.62 -14.07 -2.08
CA HIS A 81 -10.50 -13.44 -3.06
C HIS A 81 -10.21 -13.85 -4.51
N GLN A 82 -9.00 -14.30 -4.84
CA GLN A 82 -8.75 -14.94 -6.13
C GLN A 82 -9.53 -16.24 -6.28
N ALA A 83 -9.64 -17.04 -5.20
CA ALA A 83 -10.45 -18.27 -5.22
C ALA A 83 -11.95 -17.98 -5.41
N ALA A 84 -12.44 -16.87 -4.85
CA ALA A 84 -13.83 -16.44 -4.99
C ALA A 84 -14.13 -15.65 -6.27
N GLY A 85 -13.11 -15.03 -6.88
CA GLY A 85 -13.22 -14.19 -8.08
C GLY A 85 -13.84 -12.81 -7.86
N ASP A 86 -13.95 -12.35 -6.61
CA ASP A 86 -14.71 -11.17 -6.20
C ASP A 86 -13.85 -9.94 -5.84
N ALA A 87 -12.54 -10.11 -5.66
CA ALA A 87 -11.60 -9.01 -5.51
C ALA A 87 -10.22 -9.28 -6.11
N SER A 88 -9.47 -8.21 -6.36
CA SER A 88 -8.07 -8.24 -6.82
C SER A 88 -7.25 -7.10 -6.18
N VAL A 89 -5.93 -7.28 -6.15
CA VAL A 89 -4.97 -6.27 -5.65
C VAL A 89 -4.17 -5.69 -6.82
N LEU A 90 -3.88 -4.39 -6.78
CA LEU A 90 -2.93 -3.70 -7.65
C LEU A 90 -1.93 -2.95 -6.77
N GLY A 91 -0.64 -3.24 -6.92
CA GLY A 91 0.43 -2.49 -6.27
C GLY A 91 0.83 -1.27 -7.09
N VAL A 92 1.03 -0.13 -6.44
CA VAL A 92 1.60 1.08 -7.02
C VAL A 92 2.89 1.39 -6.28
N VAL A 93 4.01 1.31 -6.99
CA VAL A 93 5.34 1.55 -6.45
C VAL A 93 5.55 3.06 -6.29
N PHE A 94 5.91 3.48 -5.07
CA PHE A 94 6.17 4.88 -4.74
C PHE A 94 7.65 5.08 -4.43
N GLU A 95 8.33 5.89 -5.25
CA GLU A 95 9.73 6.31 -5.05
C GLU A 95 10.68 5.17 -4.66
N ASP A 96 10.72 4.13 -5.50
CA ASP A 96 11.53 2.94 -5.27
C ASP A 96 12.15 2.41 -6.57
N ASP A 97 13.17 1.57 -6.44
CA ASP A 97 13.86 0.95 -7.58
C ASP A 97 13.36 -0.48 -7.86
N ALA A 98 13.37 -0.86 -9.13
CA ALA A 98 12.82 -2.14 -9.56
C ALA A 98 13.50 -3.36 -8.91
N ALA A 99 14.79 -3.29 -8.58
CA ALA A 99 15.50 -4.41 -7.97
C ALA A 99 15.08 -4.59 -6.50
N SER A 100 14.97 -3.50 -5.75
CA SER A 100 14.48 -3.51 -4.38
C SER A 100 13.05 -3.99 -4.27
N VAL A 101 12.16 -3.54 -5.18
CA VAL A 101 10.78 -4.03 -5.24
C VAL A 101 10.73 -5.52 -5.58
N ARG A 102 11.47 -6.00 -6.59
CA ARG A 102 11.48 -7.44 -6.92
C ARG A 102 11.93 -8.31 -5.75
N ARG A 103 12.97 -7.88 -5.02
CA ARG A 103 13.42 -8.58 -3.81
C ARG A 103 12.33 -8.62 -2.75
N PHE A 104 11.73 -7.45 -2.47
CA PHE A 104 10.65 -7.34 -1.50
C PHE A 104 9.46 -8.25 -1.83
N VAL A 105 9.02 -8.26 -3.09
CA VAL A 105 7.92 -9.10 -3.57
C VAL A 105 8.22 -10.58 -3.41
N ALA A 106 9.44 -10.99 -3.74
CA ALA A 106 9.88 -12.37 -3.56
C ALA A 106 9.90 -12.79 -2.09
N GLU A 107 10.36 -11.90 -1.19
CA GLU A 107 10.37 -12.13 0.26
C GLU A 107 8.96 -12.22 0.85
N GLN A 108 8.02 -11.41 0.36
CA GLN A 108 6.63 -11.42 0.81
C GLN A 108 5.79 -12.55 0.16
N GLY A 109 6.28 -13.20 -0.88
CA GLY A 109 5.57 -14.29 -1.58
C GLY A 109 4.28 -13.83 -2.28
N VAL A 110 4.28 -12.61 -2.83
CA VAL A 110 3.11 -12.00 -3.46
C VAL A 110 3.19 -12.03 -4.99
N ASN A 111 2.05 -12.14 -5.66
CA ASN A 111 1.97 -12.34 -7.11
C ASN A 111 0.78 -11.61 -7.76
N TRP A 112 0.63 -10.31 -7.50
CA TRP A 112 -0.33 -9.45 -8.19
C TRP A 112 0.41 -8.38 -9.00
N PRO A 113 -0.23 -7.75 -10.00
CA PRO A 113 0.39 -6.72 -10.81
C PRO A 113 0.89 -5.55 -9.97
N MET A 114 2.09 -5.05 -10.28
CA MET A 114 2.69 -3.89 -9.65
C MET A 114 3.18 -2.94 -10.74
N VAL A 115 2.79 -1.67 -10.61
CA VAL A 115 3.08 -0.60 -11.58
C VAL A 115 3.93 0.50 -10.98
#